data_AF-A0A453J6Z7-F1
#
_entry.id   AF-A0A453J6Z7-F1
#
_cell.length_a   1.000
_cell.length_b   1.000
_cell.length_c   1.000
_cell.angle_alpha   90.00
_cell.angle_beta   90.00
_cell.angle_gamma   90.00
#
_symmetry.space_group_name_H-M   'P 1'
#
loop_
_entity.id
_entity.type
_entity.pdbx_description
1 polymer ?
#
loop_
_entity_poly.entity_id
_entity_poly.type
_entity_poly.pdbx_seq_one_letter_code
_entity_poly.pdbx_strand_id
1 'polypeptide(L)'
;EGDADPLYRACFEECQRTGTLKEDSIKHCVVPTDDQPADKAWYAHEPLYLQWKEWNCNSECRYHCMMEREQEREELGLGPVKYHGKWPLKRASVFQEPLSAALSALTLLVQFNGWLSFFLLLSYKLPLRPETHATYYEYTGLWHINALLAMNSWFWCAIYHSCDTAWTEKLYLSSAAAFLGYSLILAILRTSNLRDEASRVMVAAPILAFVTTHILYLNFYELDKGIPNS
;
A
#
# COMPACT_ATOMS: atom_id res chain seq x y z
N GLU A 1 -11.16 -14.01 -18.47
CA GLU A 1 -10.16 -13.06 -17.92
C GLU A 1 -9.39 -12.44 -19.08
N GLY A 2 -8.94 -11.20 -18.95
CA GLY A 2 -8.23 -10.49 -20.03
C GLY A 2 -6.89 -11.12 -20.39
N ASP A 3 -6.26 -11.81 -19.45
CA ASP A 3 -4.95 -12.46 -19.61
C ASP A 3 -4.97 -13.66 -20.58
N ALA A 4 -6.16 -14.16 -20.89
CA ALA A 4 -6.38 -15.21 -21.86
C ALA A 4 -6.66 -14.67 -23.28
N ASP A 5 -6.82 -13.36 -23.45
CA ASP A 5 -7.05 -12.76 -24.76
C ASP A 5 -5.77 -12.89 -25.62
N PRO A 6 -5.82 -13.57 -26.78
CA PRO A 6 -4.65 -13.75 -27.65
C PRO A 6 -4.10 -12.42 -28.18
N LEU A 7 -4.95 -11.40 -28.36
CA LEU A 7 -4.51 -10.08 -28.82
C LEU A 7 -3.71 -9.35 -27.73
N TYR A 8 -4.15 -9.47 -26.47
CA TYR A 8 -3.41 -8.95 -25.32
C TYR A 8 -2.03 -9.61 -25.21
N ARG A 9 -1.95 -10.95 -25.35
CA ARG A 9 -0.67 -11.68 -25.30
C ARG A 9 0.27 -11.29 -26.43
N ALA A 10 -0.23 -11.18 -27.65
CA ALA A 10 0.56 -10.77 -28.81
C ALA A 10 1.13 -9.35 -28.62
N CYS A 11 0.32 -8.41 -28.13
CA CYS A 11 0.78 -7.06 -27.80
C CYS A 11 1.88 -7.08 -26.73
N PHE A 12 1.67 -7.86 -25.66
CA PHE A 12 2.60 -7.94 -24.54
C PHE A 12 3.95 -8.53 -24.97
N GLU A 13 3.95 -9.61 -25.74
CA GLU A 13 5.15 -10.26 -26.28
C GLU A 13 5.92 -9.33 -27.22
N GLU A 14 5.22 -8.64 -28.13
CA GLU A 14 5.86 -7.70 -29.05
C GLU A 14 6.46 -6.51 -28.30
N CYS A 15 5.72 -5.94 -27.34
CA CYS A 15 6.22 -4.84 -26.53
C CYS A 15 7.47 -5.21 -25.72
N GLN A 16 7.53 -6.42 -25.16
CA GLN A 16 8.74 -6.89 -24.47
C GLN A 16 9.93 -7.05 -25.41
N ARG A 17 9.68 -7.40 -26.68
CA ARG A 17 10.70 -7.65 -27.69
C ARG A 17 11.26 -6.37 -28.31
N THR A 18 10.41 -5.39 -28.58
CA THR A 18 10.78 -4.15 -29.30
C THR A 18 10.95 -2.95 -28.38
N GLY A 19 10.33 -2.97 -27.19
CA GLY A 19 10.24 -1.80 -26.32
C GLY A 19 9.38 -0.67 -26.89
N THR A 20 8.62 -0.94 -27.93
CA THR A 20 7.77 0.04 -28.62
C THR A 20 6.34 -0.48 -28.70
N LEU A 21 5.39 0.45 -28.55
CA LEU A 21 3.97 0.16 -28.66
C LEU A 21 3.37 1.20 -29.61
N LYS A 22 3.00 0.74 -30.82
CA LYS A 22 2.66 1.61 -31.96
C LYS A 22 3.75 2.67 -32.25
N GLU A 23 3.49 3.93 -31.93
CA GLU A 23 4.36 5.09 -32.18
C GLU A 23 5.10 5.59 -30.93
N ASP A 24 4.74 5.10 -29.73
CA ASP A 24 5.34 5.51 -28.47
C ASP A 24 6.44 4.51 -28.04
N SER A 25 7.67 5.02 -27.92
CA SER A 25 8.78 4.29 -27.29
C SER A 25 8.58 4.24 -25.78
N ILE A 26 8.56 3.05 -25.19
CA ILE A 26 8.49 2.93 -23.73
C ILE A 26 9.89 3.20 -23.17
N LYS A 27 10.03 4.33 -22.47
CA LYS A 27 11.32 4.85 -21.95
C LYS A 27 12.10 3.83 -21.11
N HIS A 28 11.42 2.87 -20.50
CA HIS A 28 11.99 1.85 -19.60
C HIS A 28 12.26 0.50 -20.30
N CYS A 29 11.96 0.36 -21.59
CA CYS A 29 12.32 -0.80 -22.42
C CYS A 29 13.48 -0.42 -23.34
N VAL A 30 14.70 -0.35 -22.80
CA VAL A 30 15.90 -0.19 -23.64
C VAL A 30 16.36 -1.59 -24.06
N VAL A 31 16.01 -1.99 -25.28
CA VAL A 31 16.64 -3.15 -25.93
C VAL A 31 18.04 -2.71 -26.37
N PRO A 32 19.13 -3.36 -25.93
CA PRO A 32 20.45 -3.04 -26.43
C PRO A 32 20.51 -3.43 -27.91
N THR A 33 20.58 -2.44 -28.79
CA THR A 33 20.97 -2.66 -30.19
C THR A 33 22.50 -2.75 -30.26
N ASP A 34 22.99 -3.74 -31.00
CA ASP A 34 24.37 -4.22 -31.06
C ASP A 34 25.40 -3.19 -31.63
N ASP A 35 25.04 -1.91 -31.77
CA ASP A 35 25.81 -0.91 -32.53
C ASP A 35 25.78 0.52 -31.95
N GLN A 36 25.69 0.72 -30.62
CA GLN A 36 25.93 2.06 -30.03
C GLN A 36 26.98 2.09 -28.89
N PRO A 37 27.87 3.11 -28.87
CA PRO A 37 28.96 3.18 -27.90
C PRO A 37 28.44 3.45 -26.48
N ALA A 38 29.10 2.82 -25.51
CA ALA A 38 28.78 2.77 -24.08
C ALA A 38 28.77 4.11 -23.29
N ASP A 39 28.68 5.26 -23.95
CA ASP A 39 28.84 6.58 -23.32
C ASP A 39 27.54 7.30 -22.93
N LYS A 40 26.36 6.73 -23.24
CA LYS A 40 25.06 7.29 -22.79
C LYS A 40 24.44 6.58 -21.58
N ALA A 41 25.14 5.65 -20.95
CA ALA A 41 24.64 4.90 -19.80
C ALA A 41 24.64 5.71 -18.48
N TRP A 42 25.34 6.84 -18.41
CA TRP A 42 25.63 7.52 -17.14
C TRP A 42 24.63 8.62 -16.73
N TYR A 43 23.73 9.07 -17.62
CA TYR A 43 22.76 10.14 -17.32
C TYR A 43 21.30 9.69 -17.15
N ALA A 44 21.01 8.39 -17.20
CA ALA A 44 19.67 7.86 -16.97
C ALA A 44 19.43 7.48 -15.50
N HIS A 45 19.85 8.32 -14.55
CA HIS A 45 19.36 8.18 -13.17
C HIS A 45 17.95 8.73 -13.09
N GLU A 46 17.00 7.81 -13.22
CA GLU A 46 15.59 8.06 -12.98
C GLU A 46 15.39 8.70 -11.60
N PRO A 47 14.54 9.74 -11.49
CA PRO A 47 14.09 10.27 -10.22
C PRO A 47 13.68 9.16 -9.24
N LEU A 48 14.06 9.29 -7.96
CA LEU A 48 13.76 8.31 -6.91
C LEU A 48 12.26 7.92 -6.84
N TYR A 49 11.36 8.84 -7.20
CA TYR A 49 9.91 8.57 -7.24
C TYR A 49 9.49 7.60 -8.38
N LEU A 50 10.26 7.54 -9.47
CA LEU A 50 10.05 6.60 -10.59
C LEU A 50 10.64 5.23 -10.25
N GLN A 51 11.80 5.19 -9.59
CA GLN A 51 12.37 3.95 -9.05
C GLN A 51 11.45 3.28 -8.01
N TRP A 52 10.77 4.08 -7.19
CA TRP A 52 9.78 3.59 -6.22
C TRP A 52 8.51 3.00 -6.84
N LYS A 53 8.26 3.27 -8.13
CA LYS A 53 7.02 2.85 -8.79
C LYS A 53 7.13 1.50 -9.51
N GLU A 54 8.29 0.83 -9.41
CA GLU A 54 8.59 -0.43 -10.11
C GLU A 54 8.20 -0.40 -11.60
N TRP A 55 8.43 0.74 -12.27
CA TRP A 55 8.15 0.91 -13.70
C TRP A 55 9.17 0.19 -14.56
N ASN A 56 9.10 -1.14 -14.55
CA ASN A 56 9.90 -2.01 -15.39
C ASN A 56 9.24 -2.16 -16.76
N CYS A 57 10.03 -2.52 -17.77
CA CYS A 57 9.54 -2.78 -19.13
C CYS A 57 8.33 -3.74 -19.13
N ASN A 58 8.38 -4.80 -18.33
CA ASN A 58 7.28 -5.76 -18.18
C ASN A 58 5.98 -5.10 -17.67
N SER A 59 6.04 -4.32 -16.60
CA SER A 59 4.85 -3.66 -16.03
C SER A 59 4.28 -2.57 -16.94
N GLU A 60 5.12 -1.87 -17.69
CA GLU A 60 4.69 -0.88 -18.67
C GLU A 60 3.99 -1.55 -19.85
N CYS A 61 4.60 -2.60 -20.43
CA CYS A 61 3.98 -3.38 -21.51
C CYS A 61 2.63 -3.97 -21.08
N ARG A 62 2.53 -4.56 -19.88
CA ARG A 62 1.26 -5.10 -19.37
C ARG A 62 0.19 -4.02 -19.28
N TYR A 63 0.55 -2.85 -18.78
CA TYR A 63 -0.38 -1.74 -18.59
C TYR A 63 -0.87 -1.18 -19.92
N HIS A 64 0.03 -0.82 -20.83
CA HIS A 64 -0.34 -0.21 -22.10
C HIS A 64 -1.14 -1.17 -22.99
N CYS A 65 -0.73 -2.44 -23.09
CA CYS A 65 -1.50 -3.45 -23.85
C CYS A 65 -2.88 -3.73 -23.24
N MET A 66 -2.99 -3.73 -21.91
CA MET A 66 -4.28 -3.84 -21.23
C MET A 66 -5.17 -2.64 -21.56
N MET A 67 -4.63 -1.43 -21.48
CA MET A 67 -5.41 -0.20 -21.72
C MET A 67 -5.87 -0.09 -23.17
N GLU A 68 -5.02 -0.44 -24.13
CA GLU A 68 -5.38 -0.50 -25.54
C GLU A 68 -6.51 -1.50 -25.77
N ARG A 69 -6.42 -2.69 -25.19
CA ARG A 69 -7.43 -3.71 -25.40
C ARG A 69 -8.79 -3.34 -24.80
N GLU A 70 -8.78 -2.67 -23.67
CA GLU A 70 -10.00 -2.18 -23.04
C GLU A 70 -10.64 -1.03 -23.81
N GLN A 71 -9.84 -0.19 -24.45
CA GLN A 71 -10.35 0.82 -25.38
C GLN A 71 -11.06 0.17 -26.58
N GLU A 72 -10.46 -0.85 -27.20
CA GLU A 72 -11.11 -1.58 -28.31
C GLU A 72 -12.41 -2.26 -27.87
N ARG A 73 -12.45 -2.80 -26.65
CA ARG A 73 -13.66 -3.41 -26.08
C ARG A 73 -14.75 -2.38 -25.81
N GLU A 74 -14.39 -1.20 -25.31
CA GLU A 74 -15.29 -0.07 -25.11
C GLU A 74 -15.91 0.39 -26.45
N GLU A 75 -15.10 0.50 -27.51
CA GLU A 75 -15.57 0.82 -28.88
C GLU A 75 -16.54 -0.22 -29.43
N LEU A 76 -16.37 -1.49 -29.05
CA LEU A 76 -17.28 -2.59 -29.39
C LEU A 76 -18.50 -2.70 -28.44
N GLY A 77 -18.64 -1.80 -27.47
CA GLY A 77 -19.72 -1.83 -26.48
C GLY A 77 -19.65 -2.99 -25.48
N LEU A 78 -18.48 -3.60 -25.34
CA LEU A 78 -18.24 -4.70 -24.40
C LEU A 78 -17.83 -4.16 -23.03
N GLY A 79 -18.30 -4.81 -21.97
CA GLY A 79 -17.92 -4.46 -20.60
C GLY A 79 -16.44 -4.74 -20.28
N PRO A 80 -15.87 -4.05 -19.28
CA PRO A 80 -14.46 -4.20 -18.94
C PRO A 80 -14.15 -5.57 -18.34
N VAL A 81 -12.92 -6.03 -18.49
CA VAL A 81 -12.46 -7.31 -17.90
C VAL A 81 -11.22 -7.11 -17.02
N LYS A 82 -11.03 -8.00 -16.06
CA LYS A 82 -9.83 -7.99 -15.20
C LYS A 82 -8.63 -8.58 -15.96
N TYR A 83 -7.49 -7.91 -15.85
CA TYR A 83 -6.18 -8.38 -16.32
C TYR A 83 -5.26 -8.47 -15.13
N HIS A 84 -4.59 -9.59 -14.98
CA HIS A 84 -3.79 -9.93 -13.81
C HIS A 84 -4.56 -9.56 -12.52
N GLY A 85 -5.88 -9.76 -12.53
CA GLY A 85 -6.79 -9.62 -11.37
C GLY A 85 -7.01 -8.20 -10.91
N LYS A 86 -6.40 -7.24 -11.59
CA LYS A 86 -6.65 -5.83 -11.42
C LYS A 86 -7.67 -5.38 -12.47
N TRP A 87 -8.47 -4.39 -12.11
CA TRP A 87 -9.32 -3.72 -13.09
C TRP A 87 -8.48 -2.74 -13.92
N PRO A 88 -8.84 -2.53 -15.19
CA PRO A 88 -8.11 -1.65 -16.09
C PRO A 88 -8.43 -0.19 -15.77
N LEU A 89 -7.65 0.38 -14.84
CA LEU A 89 -7.78 1.76 -14.41
C LEU A 89 -6.79 2.64 -15.19
N LYS A 90 -7.28 3.72 -15.80
CA LYS A 90 -6.42 4.74 -16.42
C LYS A 90 -5.54 5.38 -15.35
N ARG A 91 -4.21 5.25 -15.47
CA ARG A 91 -3.24 5.98 -14.65
C ARG A 91 -3.34 7.47 -15.00
N ALA A 92 -4.15 8.23 -14.27
CA ALA A 92 -4.02 9.67 -14.26
C ALA A 92 -2.67 10.00 -13.61
N SER A 93 -1.82 10.71 -14.35
CA SER A 93 -0.49 11.15 -13.91
C SER A 93 -0.50 11.57 -12.43
N VAL A 94 0.21 10.81 -11.59
CA VAL A 94 0.45 10.97 -10.14
C VAL A 94 -0.58 10.35 -9.17
N PHE A 95 -1.87 10.23 -9.48
CA PHE A 95 -2.87 9.70 -8.51
C PHE A 95 -3.86 8.72 -9.15
N GLN A 96 -3.95 7.50 -8.60
CA GLN A 96 -4.96 6.53 -9.01
C GLN A 96 -6.35 6.90 -8.48
N GLU A 97 -6.44 7.36 -7.23
CA GLU A 97 -7.69 7.79 -6.58
C GLU A 97 -7.48 9.08 -5.76
N PRO A 98 -7.45 10.26 -6.41
CA PRO A 98 -7.05 11.52 -5.75
C PRO A 98 -7.96 11.91 -4.59
N LEU A 99 -9.27 11.63 -4.68
CA LEU A 99 -10.22 11.92 -3.60
C LEU A 99 -9.97 11.05 -2.37
N SER A 100 -9.71 9.74 -2.57
CA SER A 100 -9.42 8.81 -1.47
C SER A 100 -8.08 9.14 -0.81
N ALA A 101 -7.07 9.49 -1.61
CA ALA A 101 -5.77 9.94 -1.12
C ALA A 101 -5.90 11.21 -0.26
N ALA A 102 -6.66 12.21 -0.72
CA ALA A 102 -6.89 13.45 0.02
C ALA A 102 -7.65 13.21 1.34
N LEU A 103 -8.71 12.39 1.31
CA LEU A 103 -9.47 12.03 2.53
C LEU A 103 -8.61 11.26 3.53
N SER A 104 -7.74 10.37 3.05
CA SER A 104 -6.79 9.65 3.91
C SER A 104 -5.76 10.59 4.56
N ALA A 105 -5.22 11.54 3.79
CA ALA A 105 -4.30 12.56 4.30
C ALA A 105 -4.97 13.49 5.33
N LEU A 106 -6.22 13.90 5.08
CA LEU A 106 -7.00 14.67 6.06
C LEU A 106 -7.22 13.86 7.35
N THR A 107 -7.53 12.58 7.22
CA THR A 107 -7.70 11.69 8.39
C THR A 107 -6.40 11.57 9.18
N LEU A 108 -5.26 11.43 8.51
CA LEU A 108 -3.95 11.45 9.15
C LEU A 108 -3.71 12.74 9.95
N LEU A 109 -4.04 13.90 9.36
CA LEU A 109 -3.93 15.19 10.05
C LEU A 109 -4.83 15.25 11.29
N VAL A 110 -6.07 14.77 11.21
CA VAL A 110 -6.97 14.71 12.36
C VAL A 110 -6.40 13.82 13.46
N GLN A 111 -5.87 12.64 13.13
CA GLN A 111 -5.24 11.74 14.10
C GLN A 111 -4.02 12.38 14.77
N PHE A 112 -3.17 13.05 13.99
CA PHE A 112 -2.00 13.76 14.51
C PHE A 112 -2.40 14.90 15.46
N ASN A 113 -3.38 15.72 15.07
CA ASN A 113 -3.87 16.81 15.93
C ASN A 113 -4.51 16.28 17.22
N GLY A 114 -5.28 15.20 17.14
CA GLY A 114 -5.87 14.54 18.31
C GLY A 114 -4.81 14.01 19.27
N TRP A 115 -3.79 13.33 18.75
CA TRP A 115 -2.67 12.82 19.54
C TRP A 115 -1.87 13.96 20.18
N LEU A 116 -1.55 15.01 19.43
CA LEU A 116 -0.81 16.17 19.95
C LEU A 116 -1.60 16.87 21.06
N SER A 117 -2.91 17.07 20.87
CA SER A 117 -3.78 17.65 21.91
C SER A 117 -3.77 16.81 23.19
N PHE A 118 -3.89 15.48 23.07
CA PHE A 118 -3.81 14.57 24.20
C PHE A 118 -2.45 14.60 24.90
N PHE A 119 -1.36 14.60 24.13
CA PHE A 119 0.01 14.69 24.65
C PHE A 119 0.25 16.01 25.41
N LEU A 120 -0.20 17.13 24.86
CA LEU A 120 -0.08 18.44 25.51
C LEU A 120 -0.90 18.51 26.80
N LEU A 121 -2.12 17.95 26.80
CA LEU A 121 -2.96 17.87 28.00
C LEU A 121 -2.25 17.10 29.12
N LEU A 122 -1.65 15.95 28.80
CA LEU A 122 -0.94 15.13 29.77
C LEU A 122 0.35 15.78 30.27
N SER A 123 1.09 16.45 29.40
CA SER A 123 2.41 16.99 29.73
C SER A 123 2.33 18.33 30.45
N TYR A 124 1.34 19.17 30.13
CA TYR A 124 1.28 20.55 30.60
C TYR A 124 0.09 20.89 31.50
N LYS A 125 -1.01 20.11 31.46
CA LYS A 125 -2.23 20.43 32.22
C LYS A 125 -2.50 19.48 33.38
N LEU A 126 -2.06 18.23 33.29
CA LEU A 126 -2.29 17.22 34.32
C LEU A 126 -1.05 17.09 35.23
N PRO A 127 -1.25 17.05 36.56
CA PRO A 127 -0.14 16.78 37.47
C PRO A 127 0.38 15.36 37.24
N LEU A 128 1.69 15.20 37.14
CA LEU A 128 2.34 13.89 37.12
C LEU A 128 2.45 13.36 38.55
N ARG A 129 2.51 12.04 38.70
CA ARG A 129 2.72 11.42 40.01
C ARG A 129 4.14 11.75 40.50
N PRO A 130 4.33 12.39 41.67
CA PRO A 130 5.64 12.88 42.12
C PRO A 130 6.71 11.78 42.18
N GLU A 131 6.32 10.59 42.65
CA GLU A 131 7.23 9.47 42.92
C GLU A 131 7.72 8.71 41.67
N THR A 132 6.95 8.76 40.58
CA THR A 132 7.20 7.92 39.39
C THR A 132 7.32 8.74 38.11
N HIS A 133 7.07 10.06 38.18
CA HIS A 133 6.93 10.95 37.02
C HIS A 133 5.95 10.44 35.94
N ALA A 134 5.08 9.48 36.27
CA ALA A 134 4.12 8.88 35.36
C ALA A 134 2.75 9.59 35.44
N THR A 135 1.98 9.52 34.36
CA THR A 135 0.61 10.06 34.32
C THR A 135 -0.33 9.25 35.22
N TYR A 136 -1.28 9.90 35.91
CA TYR A 136 -2.32 9.20 36.69
C TYR A 136 -3.19 8.26 35.85
N TYR A 137 -3.27 8.51 34.55
CA TYR A 137 -4.00 7.65 33.63
C TYR A 137 -3.14 6.46 33.18
N GLU A 138 -3.44 5.27 33.72
CA GLU A 138 -2.65 4.04 33.50
C GLU A 138 -2.66 3.52 32.06
N TYR A 139 -3.58 4.02 31.22
CA TYR A 139 -3.68 3.63 29.81
C TYR A 139 -2.98 4.62 28.87
N THR A 140 -2.32 5.67 29.40
CA THR A 140 -1.66 6.70 28.59
C THR A 140 -0.73 6.10 27.54
N GLY A 141 0.17 5.20 27.92
CA GLY A 141 1.09 4.55 26.98
C GLY A 141 0.36 3.79 25.88
N LEU A 142 -0.74 3.11 26.23
CA LEU A 142 -1.54 2.35 25.27
C LEU A 142 -2.22 3.27 24.23
N TRP A 143 -2.65 4.47 24.62
CA TRP A 143 -3.21 5.46 23.71
C TRP A 143 -2.15 6.08 22.79
N HIS A 144 -0.92 6.26 23.26
CA HIS A 144 0.19 6.72 22.41
C HIS A 144 0.51 5.70 21.32
N ILE A 145 0.62 4.41 21.69
CA ILE A 145 0.83 3.33 20.72
C ILE A 145 -0.34 3.26 19.73
N ASN A 146 -1.59 3.39 20.19
CA ASN A 146 -2.75 3.41 19.32
C ASN A 146 -2.68 4.54 18.28
N ALA A 147 -2.32 5.75 18.73
CA ALA A 147 -2.21 6.91 17.85
C ALA A 147 -1.09 6.74 16.82
N LEU A 148 0.06 6.20 17.23
CA LEU A 148 1.17 5.92 16.31
C LEU A 148 0.78 4.90 15.24
N LEU A 149 0.10 3.81 15.63
CA LEU A 149 -0.39 2.80 14.68
C LEU A 149 -1.48 3.36 13.76
N ALA A 150 -2.40 4.18 14.28
CA ALA A 150 -3.40 4.86 13.48
C ALA A 150 -2.75 5.77 12.43
N MET A 151 -1.83 6.64 12.84
CA MET A 151 -1.10 7.52 11.94
C MET A 151 -0.30 6.73 10.89
N ASN A 152 0.34 5.62 11.28
CA ASN A 152 1.04 4.75 10.34
C ASN A 152 0.09 4.15 9.29
N SER A 153 -1.09 3.66 9.71
CA SER A 153 -2.08 3.09 8.81
C SER A 153 -2.63 4.13 7.82
N TRP A 154 -3.00 5.33 8.29
CA TRP A 154 -3.51 6.39 7.43
C TRP A 154 -2.45 6.98 6.50
N PHE A 155 -1.19 6.99 6.92
CA PHE A 155 -0.06 7.36 6.07
C PHE A 155 0.09 6.39 4.89
N TRP A 156 0.12 5.09 5.15
CA TRP A 156 0.19 4.09 4.08
C TRP A 156 -1.07 4.06 3.21
N CYS A 157 -2.24 4.36 3.79
CA CYS A 157 -3.50 4.54 3.06
C CYS A 157 -3.38 5.70 2.04
N ALA A 158 -2.90 6.88 2.48
CA ALA A 158 -2.71 8.02 1.60
C ALA A 158 -1.69 7.75 0.49
N ILE A 159 -0.59 7.06 0.82
CA ILE A 159 0.43 6.66 -0.16
C ILE A 159 -0.14 5.65 -1.15
N TYR A 160 -0.88 4.63 -0.71
CA TYR A 160 -1.46 3.60 -1.57
C TYR A 160 -2.45 4.20 -2.59
N HIS A 161 -3.36 5.09 -2.14
CA HIS A 161 -4.30 5.75 -3.06
C HIS A 161 -3.61 6.78 -3.99
N SER A 162 -2.40 7.22 -3.66
CA SER A 162 -1.58 8.06 -4.54
C SER A 162 -0.77 7.22 -5.53
N CYS A 163 -0.11 6.17 -5.06
CA CYS A 163 0.79 5.30 -5.79
C CYS A 163 0.43 3.83 -5.51
N ASP A 164 -0.49 3.28 -6.30
CA ASP A 164 -0.83 1.85 -6.26
C ASP A 164 0.34 1.03 -6.85
N THR A 165 1.18 0.52 -5.96
CA THR A 165 2.30 -0.38 -6.28
C THR A 165 2.14 -1.65 -5.46
N ALA A 166 2.69 -2.77 -5.92
CA ALA A 166 2.57 -4.04 -5.21
C ALA A 166 3.13 -3.99 -3.78
N TRP A 167 4.17 -3.18 -3.54
CA TRP A 167 4.74 -3.00 -2.20
C TRP A 167 3.92 -2.06 -1.32
N THR A 168 3.39 -0.95 -1.86
CA THR A 168 2.51 -0.05 -1.09
C THR A 168 1.19 -0.73 -0.70
N GLU A 169 0.67 -1.63 -1.54
CA GLU A 169 -0.48 -2.49 -1.23
C GLU A 169 -0.20 -3.36 0.01
N LYS A 170 0.92 -4.08 0.02
CA LYS A 170 1.33 -4.94 1.15
C LYS A 170 1.50 -4.15 2.45
N LEU A 171 2.11 -2.96 2.39
CA LEU A 171 2.31 -2.11 3.55
C LEU A 171 1.02 -1.48 4.07
N TYR A 172 0.13 -1.05 3.17
CA TYR A 172 -1.19 -0.57 3.53
C TYR A 172 -1.99 -1.65 4.26
N LEU A 173 -2.06 -2.86 3.67
CA LEU A 173 -2.77 -3.99 4.28
C LEU A 173 -2.16 -4.40 5.63
N SER A 174 -0.82 -4.45 5.71
CA SER A 174 -0.11 -4.81 6.95
C SER A 174 -0.34 -3.78 8.07
N SER A 175 -0.24 -2.49 7.75
CA SER A 175 -0.44 -1.41 8.72
C SER A 175 -1.91 -1.31 9.18
N ALA A 176 -2.87 -1.54 8.29
CA ALA A 176 -4.29 -1.62 8.64
C ALA A 176 -4.58 -2.81 9.58
N ALA A 177 -4.04 -3.99 9.27
CA ALA A 177 -4.17 -5.17 10.13
C ALA A 177 -3.57 -4.95 11.53
N ALA A 178 -2.38 -4.32 11.60
CA ALA A 178 -1.74 -3.98 12.87
C ALA A 178 -2.58 -2.99 13.69
N PHE A 179 -3.11 -1.94 13.05
CA PHE A 179 -3.93 -0.93 13.72
C PHE A 179 -5.25 -1.52 14.24
N LEU A 180 -5.95 -2.32 13.44
CA LEU A 180 -7.19 -2.99 13.85
C LEU A 180 -6.96 -3.99 14.99
N GLY A 181 -5.91 -4.80 14.85
CA GLY A 181 -5.52 -5.77 15.87
C GLY A 181 -5.21 -5.12 17.21
N TYR A 182 -4.43 -4.04 17.20
CA TYR A 182 -4.12 -3.28 18.40
C TYR A 182 -5.35 -2.56 18.98
N SER A 183 -6.20 -1.99 18.13
CA SER A 183 -7.45 -1.35 18.55
C SER A 183 -8.38 -2.34 19.27
N LEU A 184 -8.43 -3.59 18.81
CA LEU A 184 -9.18 -4.66 19.47
C LEU A 184 -8.61 -4.97 20.86
N ILE A 185 -7.28 -5.09 20.99
CA ILE A 185 -6.62 -5.27 22.29
C ILE A 185 -7.00 -4.12 23.22
N LEU A 186 -6.81 -2.88 22.77
CA LEU A 186 -7.11 -1.69 23.56
C LEU A 186 -8.59 -1.63 23.99
N ALA A 187 -9.52 -1.99 23.09
CA ALA A 187 -10.94 -2.06 23.39
C ALA A 187 -11.22 -3.06 24.52
N ILE A 188 -10.69 -4.30 24.44
CA ILE A 188 -10.90 -5.33 25.47
C ILE A 188 -10.30 -4.91 26.81
N LEU A 189 -9.06 -4.39 26.81
CA LEU A 189 -8.39 -3.95 28.04
C LEU A 189 -9.17 -2.81 28.72
N ARG A 190 -9.71 -1.88 27.93
CA ARG A 190 -10.43 -0.71 28.46
C ARG A 190 -11.85 -1.05 28.92
N THR A 191 -12.60 -1.87 28.19
CA THR A 191 -13.97 -2.26 28.58
C THR A 191 -13.98 -3.19 29.78
N SER A 192 -13.00 -4.09 29.87
CA SER A 192 -12.84 -5.02 30.99
C SER A 192 -12.08 -4.40 32.17
N ASN A 193 -11.61 -3.16 32.04
CA ASN A 193 -10.80 -2.41 33.03
C ASN A 193 -9.64 -3.26 33.60
N LEU A 194 -8.92 -3.97 32.71
CA LEU A 194 -7.81 -4.82 33.09
C LEU A 194 -6.58 -3.96 33.43
N ARG A 195 -6.27 -3.88 34.72
CA ARG A 195 -5.13 -3.11 35.24
C ARG A 195 -3.89 -3.97 35.48
N ASP A 196 -4.12 -5.24 35.81
CA ASP A 196 -3.06 -6.21 36.05
C ASP A 196 -2.28 -6.52 34.76
N GLU A 197 -0.94 -6.54 34.87
CA GLU A 197 -0.04 -6.74 33.74
C GLU A 197 -0.17 -8.15 33.15
N ALA A 198 -0.30 -9.18 33.98
CA ALA A 198 -0.45 -10.55 33.52
C ALA A 198 -1.74 -10.72 32.71
N SER A 199 -2.85 -10.16 33.20
CA SER A 199 -4.14 -10.16 32.51
C SER A 199 -4.07 -9.42 31.16
N ARG A 200 -3.34 -8.29 31.09
CA ARG A 200 -3.11 -7.57 29.83
C ARG A 200 -2.35 -8.41 28.83
N VAL A 201 -1.29 -9.09 29.27
CA VAL A 201 -0.47 -9.97 28.42
C VAL A 201 -1.27 -11.17 27.93
N MET A 202 -2.07 -11.80 28.81
CA MET A 202 -2.93 -12.93 28.44
C MET A 202 -3.93 -12.59 27.34
N VAL A 203 -4.46 -11.37 27.31
CA VAL A 203 -5.37 -10.90 26.25
C VAL A 203 -4.60 -10.47 25.00
N ALA A 204 -3.51 -9.71 25.16
CA ALA A 204 -2.77 -9.14 24.04
C ALA A 204 -2.02 -10.21 23.22
N ALA A 205 -1.38 -11.18 23.89
CA ALA A 205 -0.54 -12.19 23.24
C ALA A 205 -1.25 -12.99 22.13
N PRO A 206 -2.44 -13.60 22.34
CA PRO A 206 -3.10 -14.36 21.29
C PRO A 206 -3.55 -13.48 20.12
N ILE A 207 -4.00 -12.24 20.38
CA ILE A 207 -4.41 -11.31 19.32
C ILE A 207 -3.19 -10.86 18.51
N LEU A 208 -2.08 -10.54 19.17
CA LEU A 208 -0.82 -10.21 18.49
C LEU A 208 -0.31 -11.38 17.66
N ALA A 209 -0.35 -12.61 18.19
CA ALA A 209 0.03 -13.81 17.44
C ALA A 209 -0.83 -14.01 16.19
N PHE A 210 -2.15 -13.80 16.30
CA PHE A 210 -3.06 -13.86 15.17
C PHE A 210 -2.76 -12.77 14.13
N VAL A 211 -2.62 -11.51 14.56
CA VAL A 211 -2.37 -10.36 13.68
C VAL A 211 -1.04 -10.50 12.97
N THR A 212 0.01 -10.91 13.68
CA THR A 212 1.33 -11.14 13.08
C THR A 212 1.29 -12.28 12.06
N THR A 213 0.64 -13.40 12.37
CA THR A 213 0.44 -14.50 11.42
C THR A 213 -0.35 -14.04 10.19
N HIS A 214 -1.39 -13.22 10.39
CA HIS A 214 -2.19 -12.67 9.31
C HIS A 214 -1.39 -11.69 8.43
N ILE A 215 -0.57 -10.82 9.02
CA ILE A 215 0.34 -9.93 8.28
C ILE A 215 1.37 -10.75 7.49
N LEU A 216 1.94 -11.80 8.08
CA LEU A 216 2.86 -12.70 7.38
C LEU A 216 2.14 -13.38 6.20
N TYR A 217 0.93 -13.87 6.41
CA TYR A 217 0.09 -14.42 5.34
C TYR A 217 -0.13 -13.39 4.22
N LEU A 218 -0.55 -12.16 4.52
CA LEU A 218 -0.77 -11.11 3.51
C LEU A 218 0.51 -10.70 2.75
N ASN A 219 1.68 -10.80 3.37
CA ASN A 219 2.95 -10.42 2.75
C ASN A 219 3.58 -11.54 1.90
N PHE A 220 3.48 -12.79 2.37
CA PHE A 220 4.15 -13.95 1.79
C PHE A 220 3.25 -14.84 0.96
N TYR A 221 1.97 -14.97 1.32
CA TYR A 221 1.01 -15.58 0.44
C TYR A 221 0.73 -14.56 -0.65
N GLU A 222 1.27 -14.80 -1.83
CA GLU A 222 0.68 -14.23 -3.03
C GLU A 222 -0.82 -14.49 -2.93
N LEU A 223 -1.65 -13.49 -3.21
CA LEU A 223 -2.95 -13.78 -3.81
C LEU A 223 -2.64 -14.47 -5.14
N ASP A 224 -2.25 -15.73 -5.04
CA ASP A 224 -2.24 -16.72 -6.08
C ASP A 224 -3.68 -16.67 -6.57
N LYS A 225 -3.88 -15.90 -7.64
CA LYS A 225 -4.96 -16.22 -8.53
C LYS A 225 -4.77 -17.68 -8.83
N GLY A 226 -5.77 -18.48 -8.51
CA GLY A 226 -5.75 -19.89 -8.79
C GLY A 226 -5.32 -20.11 -10.24
N ILE A 227 -4.05 -20.42 -10.41
CA ILE A 227 -3.58 -21.30 -11.45
C ILE A 227 -3.61 -22.65 -10.76
N PRO A 228 -4.66 -23.47 -10.97
CA PRO A 228 -4.52 -24.88 -10.68
C PRO A 228 -3.45 -25.39 -11.63
N ASN A 229 -2.30 -25.75 -11.07
CA ASN A 229 -1.37 -26.67 -11.72
C ASN A 229 -2.10 -28.01 -11.90
N SER A 230 -2.71 -28.20 -13.06
CA SER A 230 -2.93 -29.50 -13.70
C SER A 230 -3.42 -29.31 -15.13
#